data_AF-A0A956HH01-F1
#
_entry.id   AF-A0A956HH01-F1
#
_cell.length_a   1.000
_cell.length_b   1.000
_cell.length_c   1.000
_cell.angle_alpha   90.00
_cell.angle_beta   90.00
_cell.angle_gamma   90.00
#
_symmetry.space_group_name_H-M   'P 1'
#
loop_
_entity.id
_entity.type
_entity.pdbx_description
1 polymer ?
#
loop_
_entity_poly.entity_id
_entity_poly.type
_entity_poly.pdbx_seq_one_letter_code
_entity_poly.pdbx_strand_id
1 'polypeptide(L)'
;MESTQTADSQRAVSAPDDLTVAEVIERLVHADPDPFVCLRELVQNAIDANGREIDVGVVFEPDAAHGEPSPDDLGLAELAVEDRGDGMGREVIEGRLVRLFASVGDVEPDRIGHLGTGFVTVFALDPTLVVVDSSWRGEHWRVLFDRDRGYSLRRRPRASFGTAVRVFKRTRRAEAEALRAA
;
A
#
# COMPACT_ATOMS: atom_id res chain seq x y z
N MET A 1 -12.98 -64.76 -23.63
CA MET A 1 -12.03 -63.79 -24.21
C MET A 1 -12.87 -62.58 -24.58
N GLU A 2 -12.90 -61.57 -23.71
CA GLU A 2 -12.90 -60.15 -24.09
C GLU A 2 -13.02 -59.33 -22.80
N SER A 3 -11.97 -58.55 -22.59
CA SER A 3 -11.73 -57.68 -21.46
C SER A 3 -12.55 -56.40 -21.63
N THR A 4 -13.41 -56.07 -20.66
CA THR A 4 -14.04 -54.75 -20.62
C THR A 4 -13.07 -53.76 -19.99
N GLN A 5 -12.48 -52.93 -20.85
CA GLN A 5 -11.57 -51.85 -20.50
C GLN A 5 -12.38 -50.62 -20.04
N THR A 6 -12.10 -50.23 -18.80
CA THR A 6 -12.00 -48.88 -18.22
C THR A 6 -12.58 -47.69 -19.00
N ALA A 7 -13.47 -46.93 -18.36
CA ALA A 7 -13.60 -45.49 -18.56
C ALA A 7 -13.77 -44.82 -17.18
N ASP A 8 -12.62 -44.59 -16.56
CA ASP A 8 -12.45 -43.71 -15.41
C ASP A 8 -12.83 -42.30 -15.87
N SER A 9 -13.97 -41.78 -15.38
CA SER A 9 -14.39 -40.41 -15.64
C SER A 9 -13.46 -39.48 -14.86
N GLN A 10 -12.37 -39.09 -15.51
CA GLN A 10 -11.56 -37.97 -15.10
C GLN A 10 -12.46 -36.73 -15.04
N ARG A 11 -12.84 -36.34 -13.81
CA ARG A 11 -13.26 -34.97 -13.52
C ARG A 11 -12.09 -34.08 -13.95
N ALA A 12 -12.30 -33.36 -15.05
CA ALA A 12 -11.45 -32.24 -15.40
C ALA A 12 -11.46 -31.27 -14.20
N VAL A 13 -10.34 -31.24 -13.48
CA VAL A 13 -10.05 -30.15 -12.54
C VAL A 13 -9.86 -28.94 -13.45
N SER A 14 -10.84 -28.04 -13.44
CA SER A 14 -10.76 -26.75 -14.11
C SER A 14 -9.50 -26.01 -13.64
N ALA A 15 -8.79 -25.39 -14.58
CA ALA A 15 -7.61 -24.56 -14.33
C ALA A 15 -7.89 -23.50 -13.24
N PRO A 16 -6.89 -23.09 -12.45
CA PRO A 16 -7.07 -22.06 -11.43
C PRO A 16 -7.42 -20.71 -12.07
N ASP A 17 -8.31 -19.99 -11.42
CA ASP A 17 -8.88 -18.71 -11.84
C ASP A 17 -7.81 -17.64 -12.13
N ASP A 18 -7.94 -16.92 -13.26
CA ASP A 18 -7.23 -15.67 -13.52
C ASP A 18 -7.67 -14.62 -12.49
N LEU A 19 -6.93 -14.48 -11.39
CA LEU A 19 -7.20 -13.45 -10.38
C LEU A 19 -6.91 -12.08 -10.96
N THR A 20 -7.85 -11.16 -10.82
CA THR A 20 -7.62 -9.73 -11.10
C THR A 20 -6.63 -9.14 -10.09
N VAL A 21 -5.92 -8.08 -10.47
CA VAL A 21 -5.04 -7.33 -9.54
C VAL A 21 -5.81 -6.89 -8.30
N ALA A 22 -7.07 -6.47 -8.45
CA ALA A 22 -7.91 -6.12 -7.33
C ALA A 22 -8.06 -7.30 -6.35
N GLU A 23 -8.37 -8.50 -6.85
CA GLU A 23 -8.50 -9.71 -6.02
C GLU A 23 -7.18 -10.16 -5.39
N VAL A 24 -6.04 -9.97 -6.08
CA VAL A 24 -4.74 -10.24 -5.47
C VAL A 24 -4.41 -9.23 -4.39
N ILE A 25 -4.69 -7.94 -4.61
CA ILE A 25 -4.53 -6.91 -3.59
C ILE A 25 -5.43 -7.23 -2.39
N GLU A 26 -6.71 -7.57 -2.61
CA GLU A 26 -7.62 -7.99 -1.54
C GLU A 26 -7.05 -9.18 -0.77
N ARG A 27 -6.52 -10.19 -1.47
CA ARG A 27 -5.90 -11.35 -0.83
C ARG A 27 -4.66 -10.99 -0.02
N LEU A 28 -3.79 -10.10 -0.52
CA LEU A 28 -2.60 -9.67 0.21
C LEU A 28 -2.96 -8.80 1.42
N VAL A 29 -3.93 -7.91 1.26
CA VAL A 29 -4.49 -7.06 2.30
C VAL A 29 -5.12 -7.90 3.42
N HIS A 30 -5.82 -8.98 3.07
CA HIS A 30 -6.52 -9.83 4.02
C HIS A 30 -5.75 -11.09 4.45
N ALA A 31 -4.57 -11.36 3.88
CA ALA A 31 -3.76 -12.52 4.23
C ALA A 31 -3.15 -12.41 5.63
N ASP A 32 -2.94 -11.19 6.13
CA ASP A 32 -2.40 -10.94 7.46
C ASP A 32 -3.34 -9.98 8.22
N PRO A 33 -3.95 -10.39 9.35
CA PRO A 33 -4.85 -9.54 10.11
C PRO A 33 -4.11 -8.42 10.86
N ASP A 34 -2.76 -8.42 10.86
CA ASP A 34 -1.97 -7.40 11.53
C ASP A 34 -1.86 -6.11 10.69
N PRO A 35 -2.50 -4.99 11.09
CA PRO A 35 -2.40 -3.72 10.38
C PRO A 35 -0.98 -3.14 10.36
N PHE A 36 -0.06 -3.62 11.21
CA PHE A 36 1.33 -3.16 11.27
C PHE A 36 2.24 -3.82 10.24
N VAL A 37 1.74 -4.80 9.49
CA VAL A 37 2.43 -5.31 8.30
C VAL A 37 2.82 -4.18 7.37
N CYS A 38 1.92 -3.22 7.15
CA CYS A 38 2.23 -2.09 6.27
C CYS A 38 3.39 -1.22 6.78
N LEU A 39 3.54 -1.06 8.10
CA LEU A 39 4.69 -0.36 8.67
C LEU A 39 5.98 -1.11 8.40
N ARG A 40 6.00 -2.42 8.65
CA ARG A 40 7.17 -3.27 8.39
C ARG A 40 7.60 -3.19 6.93
N GLU A 41 6.64 -3.27 6.01
CA GLU A 41 6.92 -3.19 4.57
C GLU A 41 7.42 -1.80 4.16
N LEU A 42 6.83 -0.72 4.68
CA LEU A 42 7.30 0.65 4.41
C LEU A 42 8.70 0.91 4.97
N VAL A 43 9.00 0.42 6.18
CA VAL A 43 10.34 0.51 6.77
C VAL A 43 11.34 -0.30 5.95
N GLN A 44 10.98 -1.49 5.47
CA GLN A 44 11.85 -2.27 4.59
C GLN A 44 12.12 -1.54 3.26
N ASN A 45 11.10 -0.94 2.65
CA ASN A 45 11.27 -0.12 1.45
C ASN A 45 12.24 1.05 1.68
N ALA A 46 12.17 1.69 2.84
CA ALA A 46 13.09 2.76 3.23
C ALA A 46 14.54 2.24 3.37
N ILE A 47 14.73 1.08 3.99
CA ILE A 47 16.05 0.42 4.11
C ILE A 47 16.62 0.07 2.73
N ASP A 48 15.80 -0.52 1.86
CA ASP A 48 16.18 -0.91 0.50
C ASP A 48 16.53 0.32 -0.36
N ALA A 49 15.95 1.47 -0.05
CA ALA A 49 16.28 2.76 -0.64
C ALA A 49 17.48 3.46 0.02
N ASN A 50 18.31 2.74 0.77
CA ASN A 50 19.47 3.26 1.50
C ASN A 50 19.12 4.34 2.56
N GLY A 51 17.89 4.35 3.07
CA GLY A 51 17.45 5.22 4.16
C GLY A 51 18.17 4.90 5.46
N ARG A 52 18.87 5.89 6.03
CA ARG A 52 19.60 5.75 7.32
C ARG A 52 18.88 6.37 8.51
N GLU A 53 17.93 7.24 8.23
CA GLU A 53 17.03 7.88 9.19
C GLU A 53 15.63 7.63 8.64
N ILE A 54 14.82 6.95 9.45
CA ILE A 54 13.45 6.57 9.12
C ILE A 54 12.58 7.06 10.27
N ASP A 55 11.73 8.03 9.97
CA ASP A 55 10.78 8.61 10.92
C ASP A 55 9.41 7.95 10.70
N VAL A 56 8.81 7.47 11.77
CA VAL A 56 7.46 6.89 11.77
C VAL A 56 6.60 7.67 12.76
N GLY A 57 5.42 8.12 12.32
CA GLY A 57 4.55 8.95 13.14
C GLY A 57 3.08 8.73 12.84
N VAL A 58 2.25 8.87 13.88
CA VAL A 58 0.79 8.90 13.77
C VAL A 58 0.28 10.20 14.40
N VAL A 59 -0.49 10.95 13.63
CA VAL A 59 -1.17 12.18 14.05
C VAL A 59 -2.67 11.98 13.89
N PHE A 60 -3.48 12.53 14.79
CA PHE A 60 -4.93 12.52 14.70
C PHE A 60 -5.49 13.92 14.87
N GLU A 61 -6.28 14.37 13.90
CA GLU A 61 -6.98 15.65 13.90
C GLU A 61 -8.50 15.41 14.03
N PRO A 62 -9.14 15.77 15.14
CA PRO A 62 -10.59 15.58 15.31
C PRO A 62 -11.41 16.54 14.44
N ASP A 63 -12.57 16.10 13.94
CA ASP A 63 -13.49 16.91 13.12
C ASP A 63 -14.03 18.13 13.90
N ALA A 64 -14.20 17.99 15.22
CA ALA A 64 -14.64 19.05 16.12
C ALA A 64 -13.73 19.12 17.36
N ALA A 65 -13.32 20.33 17.73
CA ALA A 65 -12.43 20.58 18.87
C ALA A 65 -13.19 21.05 20.13
N HIS A 66 -14.48 20.73 20.26
CA HIS A 66 -15.31 21.25 21.34
C HIS A 66 -15.51 20.22 22.44
N GLY A 67 -14.97 20.50 23.62
CA GLY A 67 -15.08 19.65 24.81
C GLY A 67 -13.79 18.93 25.16
N GLU A 68 -13.84 18.12 26.21
CA GLU A 68 -12.75 17.22 26.57
C GLU A 68 -12.61 16.12 25.49
N PRO A 69 -11.38 15.71 25.13
CA PRO A 69 -11.16 14.65 24.15
C PRO A 69 -11.93 13.37 24.50
N SER A 70 -12.68 12.83 23.54
CA SER A 70 -13.38 11.56 23.68
C SER A 70 -12.73 10.47 22.82
N PRO A 71 -12.63 9.22 23.29
CA PRO A 71 -12.21 8.08 22.47
C PRO A 71 -13.07 7.89 21.21
N ASP A 72 -14.31 8.36 21.23
CA ASP A 72 -15.28 8.27 20.14
C ASP A 72 -15.23 9.46 19.15
N ASP A 73 -14.36 10.46 19.40
CA ASP A 73 -14.19 11.59 18.49
C ASP A 73 -13.85 11.09 17.09
N LEU A 74 -14.63 11.50 16.09
CA LEU A 74 -14.33 11.25 14.70
C LEU A 74 -13.32 12.29 14.19
N GLY A 75 -12.44 11.87 13.30
CA GLY A 75 -11.43 12.73 12.72
C GLY A 75 -10.63 12.06 11.63
N LEU A 76 -9.52 12.70 11.28
CA LEU A 76 -8.57 12.22 10.30
C LEU A 76 -7.28 11.79 11.00
N ALA A 77 -6.92 10.52 10.87
CA ALA A 77 -5.61 10.02 11.24
C ALA A 77 -4.66 10.11 10.03
N GLU A 78 -3.43 10.57 10.26
CA GLU A 78 -2.31 10.52 9.33
C GLU A 78 -1.25 9.58 9.92
N LEU A 79 -0.98 8.48 9.23
CA LEU A 79 0.20 7.65 9.45
C LEU A 79 1.27 8.06 8.43
N ALA A 80 2.46 8.40 8.89
CA ALA A 80 3.58 8.81 8.06
C ALA A 80 4.80 7.90 8.28
N VAL A 81 5.43 7.48 7.18
CA VAL A 81 6.77 6.90 7.16
C VAL A 81 7.61 7.74 6.22
N GLU A 82 8.66 8.36 6.76
CA GLU A 82 9.58 9.22 6.02
C GLU A 82 11.00 8.70 6.12
N ASP A 83 11.70 8.59 5.00
CA ASP A 83 13.09 8.16 4.94
C ASP A 83 13.99 9.24 4.34
N ARG A 84 15.26 9.25 4.76
CA ARG A 84 16.34 10.03 4.14
C ARG A 84 17.22 9.17 3.24
N GLY A 85 16.60 8.37 2.40
CA GLY A 85 17.25 7.54 1.40
C GLY A 85 17.36 8.23 0.05
N ASP A 86 17.51 7.38 -0.94
CA ASP A 86 17.69 7.71 -2.34
C ASP A 86 16.46 8.46 -2.90
N GLY A 87 15.26 7.91 -2.70
CA GLY A 87 14.04 8.42 -3.32
C GLY A 87 13.86 7.94 -4.77
N MET A 88 12.85 8.47 -5.46
CA MET A 88 12.40 8.00 -6.76
C MET A 88 12.23 9.14 -7.77
N GLY A 89 12.72 8.91 -8.99
CA GLY A 89 12.40 9.71 -10.17
C GLY A 89 11.15 9.19 -10.89
N ARG A 90 10.72 9.90 -11.93
CA ARG A 90 9.49 9.55 -12.68
C ARG A 90 9.50 8.13 -13.21
N GLU A 91 10.62 7.71 -13.79
CA GLU A 91 10.77 6.37 -14.40
C GLU A 91 10.52 5.24 -13.39
N VAL A 92 11.06 5.36 -12.17
CA VAL A 92 10.86 4.36 -11.11
C VAL A 92 9.41 4.37 -10.65
N ILE A 93 8.81 5.56 -10.50
CA ILE A 93 7.41 5.68 -10.10
C ILE A 93 6.49 5.01 -11.12
N GLU A 94 6.59 5.37 -12.40
CA GLU A 94 5.75 4.84 -13.48
C GLU A 94 6.03 3.36 -13.77
N GLY A 95 7.30 2.94 -13.69
CA GLY A 95 7.72 1.58 -14.01
C GLY A 95 7.51 0.56 -12.89
N ARG A 96 7.46 0.99 -11.62
CA ARG A 96 7.36 0.10 -10.46
C ARG A 96 6.20 0.47 -9.53
N LEU A 97 6.22 1.66 -8.93
CA LEU A 97 5.29 2.03 -7.86
C LEU A 97 3.82 1.99 -8.31
N VAL A 98 3.49 2.62 -9.44
CA VAL A 98 2.11 2.69 -9.92
C VAL A 98 1.74 1.56 -10.88
N ARG A 99 2.70 0.74 -11.30
CA ARG A 99 2.48 -0.31 -12.31
C ARG A 99 1.40 -1.30 -11.88
N LEU A 100 1.41 -1.71 -10.61
CA LEU A 100 0.39 -2.60 -10.04
C LEU A 100 -1.01 -2.00 -10.14
N PHE A 101 -1.13 -0.68 -10.00
CA PHE A 101 -2.41 0.04 -10.02
C PHE A 101 -2.85 0.43 -11.43
N ALA A 102 -1.93 0.42 -12.40
CA ALA A 102 -2.21 0.76 -13.79
C ALA A 102 -2.78 -0.41 -14.60
N SER A 103 -2.57 -1.65 -14.17
CA SER A 103 -2.97 -2.86 -14.89
C SER A 103 -4.24 -3.47 -14.33
N VAL A 104 -5.41 -2.99 -14.75
CA VAL A 104 -6.63 -3.81 -14.76
C VAL A 104 -6.52 -4.75 -15.97
N GLY A 105 -5.69 -5.80 -15.89
CA GLY A 105 -5.61 -6.80 -16.97
C GLY A 105 -4.39 -7.71 -17.04
N ASP A 106 -3.18 -7.25 -16.67
CA ASP A 106 -1.95 -8.00 -17.00
C ASP A 106 -0.94 -8.03 -15.84
N VAL A 107 -1.24 -8.75 -14.77
CA VAL A 107 -0.22 -9.09 -13.77
C VAL A 107 -0.25 -10.59 -13.53
N GLU A 108 0.81 -11.27 -13.97
CA GLU A 108 1.03 -12.69 -13.72
C GLU A 108 1.16 -12.91 -12.20
N PRO A 109 0.35 -13.79 -11.57
CA PRO A 109 0.32 -14.01 -10.11
C PRO A 109 1.71 -14.30 -9.51
N ASP A 110 2.57 -15.00 -10.26
CA ASP A 110 3.91 -15.41 -9.84
C ASP A 110 4.92 -14.25 -9.71
N ARG A 111 4.61 -13.08 -10.30
CA ARG A 111 5.48 -11.90 -10.21
C ARG A 111 5.20 -11.04 -8.99
N ILE A 112 4.07 -11.23 -8.33
CA ILE A 112 3.60 -10.38 -7.23
C ILE A 112 4.48 -10.57 -5.98
N GLY A 113 5.03 -11.77 -5.77
CA GLY A 113 5.99 -12.07 -4.70
C GLY A 113 7.42 -11.56 -4.94
N HIS A 114 7.77 -11.11 -6.15
CA HIS A 114 9.11 -10.63 -6.50
C HIS A 114 9.17 -9.14 -6.88
N LEU A 115 8.03 -8.45 -6.94
CA LEU A 115 7.92 -7.08 -7.43
C LEU A 115 8.19 -5.99 -6.36
N GLY A 116 8.57 -6.35 -5.12
CA GLY A 116 8.77 -5.36 -4.05
C GLY A 116 7.47 -4.64 -3.69
N THR A 117 6.36 -5.38 -3.63
CA THR A 117 4.98 -4.87 -3.59
C THR A 117 4.48 -4.51 -2.18
N GLY A 118 5.39 -4.47 -1.19
CA GLY A 118 5.06 -4.18 0.20
C GLY A 118 4.28 -2.87 0.38
N PHE A 119 4.43 -1.90 -0.53
CA PHE A 119 3.62 -0.67 -0.54
C PHE A 119 2.11 -0.93 -0.61
N VAL A 120 1.65 -1.96 -1.31
CA VAL A 120 0.21 -2.27 -1.47
C VAL A 120 -0.47 -2.52 -0.11
N THR A 121 0.28 -3.02 0.88
CA THR A 121 -0.25 -3.33 2.20
C THR A 121 -0.79 -2.10 2.94
N VAL A 122 -0.41 -0.87 2.55
CA VAL A 122 -0.99 0.36 3.14
C VAL A 122 -2.50 0.47 2.90
N PHE A 123 -3.01 -0.16 1.84
CA PHE A 123 -4.44 -0.17 1.54
C PHE A 123 -5.25 -1.10 2.45
N ALA A 124 -4.57 -1.96 3.25
CA ALA A 124 -5.23 -2.74 4.29
C ALA A 124 -5.83 -1.89 5.41
N LEU A 125 -5.36 -0.65 5.55
CA LEU A 125 -5.90 0.30 6.52
C LEU A 125 -7.25 0.92 6.09
N ASP A 126 -7.76 0.62 4.89
CA ASP A 126 -8.89 1.33 4.23
C ASP A 126 -8.67 2.86 4.23
N PRO A 127 -7.58 3.35 3.61
CA PRO A 127 -7.29 4.76 3.60
C PRO A 127 -8.27 5.54 2.73
N THR A 128 -8.55 6.77 3.13
CA THR A 128 -9.23 7.76 2.31
C THR A 128 -8.31 8.34 1.24
N LEU A 129 -7.01 8.44 1.53
CA LEU A 129 -5.99 8.94 0.60
C LEU A 129 -4.62 8.39 1.00
N VAL A 130 -3.79 8.02 0.02
CA VAL A 130 -2.36 7.77 0.22
C VAL A 130 -1.55 8.77 -0.60
N VAL A 131 -0.57 9.40 0.04
CA VAL A 131 0.32 10.39 -0.59
C VAL A 131 1.75 9.90 -0.51
N VAL A 132 2.40 9.78 -1.67
CA VAL A 132 3.83 9.46 -1.77
C VAL A 132 4.56 10.66 -2.34
N ASP A 133 5.38 11.30 -1.51
CA ASP A 133 6.29 12.36 -1.95
C ASP A 133 7.69 11.78 -2.07
N SER A 134 8.33 11.93 -3.23
CA SER A 134 9.69 11.41 -3.42
C SER A 134 10.50 12.32 -4.34
N SER A 135 11.81 12.39 -4.10
CA SER A 135 12.72 13.21 -4.89
C SER A 135 13.98 12.43 -5.26
N TRP A 136 14.44 12.56 -6.50
CA TRP A 136 15.68 11.95 -6.99
C TRP A 136 16.27 12.82 -8.10
N ARG A 137 17.57 13.14 -8.01
CA ARG A 137 18.35 13.84 -9.06
C ARG A 137 17.66 15.08 -9.66
N GLY A 138 17.03 15.93 -8.82
CA GLY A 138 16.37 17.17 -9.25
C GLY A 138 14.93 16.98 -9.78
N GLU A 139 14.42 15.76 -9.75
CA GLU A 139 13.01 15.47 -9.93
C GLU A 139 12.30 15.39 -8.58
N HIS A 140 11.10 15.96 -8.49
CA HIS A 140 10.30 15.99 -7.27
C HIS A 140 8.87 15.65 -7.64
N TRP A 141 8.38 14.53 -7.12
CA TRP A 141 7.10 13.97 -7.51
C TRP A 141 6.22 13.73 -6.29
N ARG A 142 4.92 13.88 -6.51
CA ARG A 142 3.85 13.44 -5.62
C ARG A 142 2.97 12.45 -6.36
N VAL A 143 2.77 11.28 -5.78
CA VAL A 143 1.73 10.35 -6.18
C VAL A 143 0.59 10.44 -5.18
N LEU A 144 -0.62 10.60 -5.67
CA LEU A 144 -1.84 10.58 -4.87
C LEU A 144 -2.60 9.32 -5.28
N PHE A 145 -2.89 8.42 -4.34
CA PHE A 145 -3.81 7.31 -4.55
C PHE A 145 -5.10 7.58 -3.79
N ASP A 146 -6.23 7.53 -4.50
CA ASP A 146 -7.56 7.61 -3.91
C ASP A 146 -7.98 6.28 -3.27
N ARG A 147 -9.17 6.26 -2.66
CA ARG A 147 -9.74 5.07 -2.01
C ARG A 147 -9.96 3.91 -2.98
N ASP A 148 -10.25 4.20 -4.24
CA ASP A 148 -10.44 3.21 -5.31
C ASP A 148 -9.10 2.77 -5.92
N ARG A 149 -7.98 3.19 -5.33
CA ARG A 149 -6.60 2.92 -5.75
C ARG A 149 -6.26 3.55 -7.11
N GLY A 150 -7.12 4.44 -7.61
CA GLY A 150 -6.82 5.32 -8.73
C GLY A 150 -5.70 6.27 -8.33
N TYR A 151 -4.81 6.60 -9.27
CA TYR A 151 -3.65 7.43 -8.96
C TYR A 151 -3.53 8.68 -9.84
N SER A 152 -2.91 9.72 -9.29
CA SER A 152 -2.43 10.86 -10.07
C SER A 152 -0.99 11.22 -9.71
N LEU A 153 -0.20 11.53 -10.73
CA LEU A 153 1.20 11.94 -10.61
C LEU A 153 1.33 13.45 -10.81
N ARG A 154 1.93 14.16 -9.85
CA ARG A 154 2.11 15.61 -9.86
C ARG A 154 3.56 15.98 -9.61
N ARG A 155 4.10 16.91 -10.39
CA ARG A 155 5.43 17.48 -10.13
C ARG A 155 5.33 18.45 -8.95
N ARG A 156 6.30 18.40 -8.04
CA ARG A 156 6.41 19.30 -6.89
C ARG A 156 7.44 20.40 -7.17
N PRO A 157 7.23 21.62 -6.64
CA PRO A 157 8.17 22.73 -6.82
C PRO A 157 9.38 22.67 -5.87
N ARG A 158 9.31 21.86 -4.81
CA ARG A 158 10.35 21.74 -3.79
C ARG A 158 10.76 20.28 -3.61
N ALA A 159 12.05 20.09 -3.38
CA ALA A 159 12.61 18.80 -3.01
C ALA A 159 12.12 18.36 -1.61
N SER A 160 12.04 17.05 -1.44
CA SER A 160 12.11 16.37 -0.15
C SER A 160 13.40 15.55 -0.11
N PHE A 161 13.82 15.16 1.10
CA PHE A 161 14.82 14.09 1.23
C PHE A 161 14.10 12.75 1.10
N GLY A 162 14.73 11.78 0.42
CA GLY A 162 14.21 10.43 0.22
C GLY A 162 12.74 10.37 -0.20
N THR A 163 11.99 9.47 0.47
CA THR A 163 10.56 9.25 0.25
C THR A 163 9.77 9.48 1.54
N ALA A 164 8.60 10.09 1.40
CA ALA A 164 7.61 10.21 2.46
C ALA A 164 6.31 9.57 1.98
N VAL A 165 5.86 8.53 2.68
CA VAL A 165 4.56 7.88 2.49
C VAL A 165 3.63 8.30 3.62
N ARG A 166 2.49 8.89 3.26
CA ARG A 166 1.47 9.34 4.20
C ARG A 166 0.13 8.70 3.89
N VAL A 167 -0.47 8.06 4.88
CA VAL A 167 -1.72 7.32 4.78
C VAL A 167 -2.75 8.05 5.62
N PHE A 168 -3.81 8.52 4.99
CA PHE A 168 -4.89 9.27 5.61
C PHE A 168 -6.12 8.38 5.78
N LYS A 169 -6.62 8.26 7.00
CA LYS A 169 -7.78 7.42 7.34
C LYS A 169 -8.77 8.19 8.19
N ARG A 170 -10.04 8.23 7.77
CA ARG A 170 -11.12 8.67 8.66
C ARG A 170 -11.39 7.59 9.69
N THR A 171 -11.29 7.94 10.97
CA THR A 171 -11.40 6.97 12.07
C THR A 171 -11.81 7.66 13.38
N ARG A 172 -11.99 6.87 14.44
CA ARG A 172 -12.17 7.36 15.82
C ARG A 172 -10.82 7.58 16.48
N ARG A 173 -10.77 8.50 17.45
CA ARG A 173 -9.57 8.75 18.27
C ARG A 173 -8.98 7.46 18.85
N ALA A 174 -9.80 6.59 19.44
CA ALA A 174 -9.33 5.35 20.06
C ALA A 174 -8.57 4.44 19.09
N GLU A 175 -9.03 4.36 17.84
CA GLU A 175 -8.40 3.53 16.81
C GLU A 175 -7.10 4.20 16.31
N ALA A 176 -7.06 5.53 16.18
CA ALA A 176 -5.84 6.26 15.87
C ALA A 176 -4.77 6.14 16.98
N GLU A 177 -5.19 6.14 18.25
CA GLU A 177 -4.29 5.91 19.39
C GLU A 177 -3.76 4.48 19.42
N ALA A 178 -4.58 3.49 19.06
CA ALA A 178 -4.14 2.11 18.93
C ALA A 178 -3.06 1.96 17.83
N LEU A 179 -3.21 2.66 16.70
CA LEU A 179 -2.19 2.70 15.64
C LEU A 179 -0.87 3.33 16.11
N ARG A 180 -0.93 4.27 17.05
CA ARG A 180 0.25 4.96 17.60
C ARG A 180 0.98 4.15 18.67
N ALA A 181 0.27 3.25 19.36
CA ALA A 181 0.78 2.52 20.51
C ALA A 181 1.47 1.18 20.16
N ALA A 182 1.45 0.80 18.89
CA ALA A 182 2.09 -0.42 18.39
C ALA A 182 3.54 -0.18 17.97
#